data_AF-A0A137NPS7-F1
#
_entry.id   AF-A0A137NPS7-F1
#
_cell.length_a   1.000
_cell.length_b   1.000
_cell.length_c   1.000
_cell.angle_alpha   90.00
_cell.angle_beta   90.00
_cell.angle_gamma   90.00
#
_symmetry.space_group_name_H-M   'P 1'
#
loop_
_entity.id
_entity.type
_entity.pdbx_description
1 polymer ?
#
loop_
_entity_poly.entity_id
_entity_poly.type
_entity_poly.pdbx_seq_one_letter_code
_entity_poly.pdbx_strand_id
1 'polypeptide(L)'
;MIKKTWFNNLLELNLHFNNFTNNNSLLELSKFPKLRKLALSYNQLNYFTDPNNPKLINEALEELHIDENPLSDWLAISQLVISFPNLTALKLFPNTLINDEFAIGRANTLGKLLKLTRLNGSDVSKEERTDWERYYLSKIISIDLDKLNQIDFNKLHPTYNELVKKHGEVQVQKPQVDDSKLKNRLKKLNFHQVENTTNLTPIKSISKSVLSNLNILQLQTLILKLFKLKINSSQLIIFPLSNPELIFDLKSRNLEFYGIEDGQDLGFYY
;
A
#
# COMPACT_ATOMS: atom_id res chain seq x y z
N MET A 1 12.68 26.57 -27.70
CA MET A 1 13.75 25.58 -27.46
C MET A 1 14.53 26.02 -26.22
N ILE A 2 14.54 25.24 -25.14
CA ILE A 2 15.29 25.58 -23.91
C ILE A 2 16.77 25.27 -24.14
N LYS A 3 17.65 26.25 -23.98
CA LYS A 3 19.11 26.03 -24.03
C LYS A 3 19.57 25.40 -22.72
N LYS A 4 20.47 24.41 -22.82
CA LYS A 4 21.01 23.67 -21.67
C LYS A 4 21.63 24.59 -20.60
N THR A 5 22.17 25.73 -21.00
CA THR A 5 22.86 26.67 -20.12
C THR A 5 21.94 27.60 -19.32
N TRP A 6 20.67 27.76 -19.70
CA TRP A 6 19.80 28.77 -19.10
C TRP A 6 19.46 28.50 -17.63
N PHE A 7 19.45 27.22 -17.22
CA PHE A 7 18.94 26.80 -15.91
C PHE A 7 19.92 25.87 -15.18
N ASN A 8 21.23 26.13 -15.33
CA ASN A 8 22.29 25.31 -14.71
C ASN A 8 22.25 25.24 -13.18
N ASN A 9 21.55 26.17 -12.53
CA ASN A 9 21.40 26.25 -11.08
C ASN A 9 19.96 26.03 -10.60
N LEU A 10 19.04 25.63 -11.48
CA LEU A 10 17.67 25.33 -11.08
C LEU A 10 17.65 24.09 -10.21
N LEU A 11 17.19 24.24 -8.96
CA LEU A 11 17.10 23.16 -7.97
C LEU A 11 15.68 22.60 -7.86
N GLU A 12 14.68 23.45 -8.03
CA GLU A 12 13.28 23.06 -7.90
C GLU A 12 12.48 23.60 -9.09
N LEU A 13 11.59 22.76 -9.63
CA LEU A 13 10.70 23.13 -10.70
C LEU A 13 9.28 22.69 -10.36
N ASN A 14 8.36 23.65 -10.30
CA ASN A 14 6.95 23.39 -10.07
C ASN A 14 6.17 23.54 -11.37
N LEU A 15 5.53 22.45 -11.78
CA LEU A 15 4.67 22.31 -12.95
C LEU A 15 3.28 21.76 -12.54
N HIS A 16 2.85 22.01 -11.30
CA HIS A 16 1.51 21.64 -10.83
C HIS A 16 0.42 22.30 -11.67
N PHE A 17 -0.75 21.66 -11.75
CA PHE A 17 -1.94 22.20 -12.41
C PHE A 17 -1.69 22.61 -13.86
N ASN A 18 -1.07 21.71 -14.61
CA ASN A 18 -0.84 21.88 -16.04
C ASN A 18 -1.51 20.73 -16.81
N ASN A 19 -1.32 20.71 -18.13
CA ASN A 19 -1.83 19.66 -19.01
C ASN A 19 -0.69 18.80 -19.58
N PHE A 20 0.33 18.50 -18.77
CA PHE A 20 1.36 17.56 -19.19
C PHE A 20 0.73 16.18 -19.38
N THR A 21 0.93 15.62 -20.58
CA THR A 21 0.50 14.27 -20.96
C THR A 21 1.74 13.41 -21.20
N ASN A 22 1.54 12.16 -21.65
CA ASN A 22 2.56 11.18 -22.01
C ASN A 22 3.52 11.57 -23.16
N ASN A 23 3.69 12.86 -23.45
CA ASN A 23 4.58 13.34 -24.48
C ASN A 23 6.04 13.32 -24.00
N ASN A 24 6.98 13.32 -24.94
CA ASN A 24 8.42 13.35 -24.64
C ASN A 24 8.90 14.72 -24.09
N SER A 25 8.02 15.63 -23.68
CA SER A 25 8.40 16.97 -23.21
C SER A 25 9.22 16.91 -21.92
N LEU A 26 8.96 15.92 -21.06
CA LEU A 26 9.73 15.71 -19.84
C LEU A 26 11.20 15.39 -20.13
N LEU A 27 11.57 14.87 -21.30
CA LEU A 27 12.98 14.63 -21.66
C LEU A 27 13.81 15.91 -21.68
N GLU A 28 13.19 17.08 -21.85
CA GLU A 28 13.87 18.37 -21.78
C GLU A 28 14.42 18.66 -20.37
N LEU A 29 13.90 17.99 -19.33
CA LEU A 29 14.40 18.10 -17.96
C LEU A 29 15.83 17.57 -17.80
N SER A 30 16.33 16.77 -18.75
CA SER A 30 17.74 16.34 -18.82
C SER A 30 18.72 17.51 -18.94
N LYS A 31 18.22 18.69 -19.33
CA LYS A 31 18.98 19.93 -19.45
C LYS A 31 19.19 20.64 -18.12
N PHE A 32 18.59 20.17 -17.02
CA PHE A 32 18.67 20.79 -15.69
C PHE A 32 19.53 19.94 -14.75
N PRO A 33 20.87 20.08 -14.79
CA PRO A 33 21.80 19.15 -14.12
C PRO A 33 21.76 19.23 -12.58
N LYS A 34 21.17 20.30 -12.02
CA LYS A 34 21.04 20.48 -10.58
C LYS A 34 19.60 20.34 -10.07
N LEU A 35 18.65 19.95 -10.92
CA LEU A 35 17.26 19.81 -10.49
C LEU A 35 17.15 18.68 -9.46
N ARG A 36 16.69 19.01 -8.26
CA ARG A 36 16.50 18.10 -7.12
C ARG A 36 15.04 17.79 -6.89
N LYS A 37 14.15 18.77 -7.09
CA LYS A 37 12.72 18.63 -6.85
C LYS A 37 11.90 18.97 -8.07
N LEU A 38 10.97 18.08 -8.41
CA LEU A 38 10.04 18.26 -9.52
C LEU A 38 8.61 18.02 -9.04
N ALA A 39 7.79 19.03 -9.25
CA ALA A 39 6.39 19.02 -8.89
C ALA A 39 5.55 18.90 -10.17
N LEU A 40 4.86 17.78 -10.36
CA LEU A 40 4.02 17.45 -11.52
C LEU A 40 2.59 17.04 -11.10
N SER A 41 2.17 17.35 -9.87
CA SER A 41 0.83 17.03 -9.39
C SER A 41 -0.25 17.74 -10.22
N TYR A 42 -1.44 17.15 -10.30
CA TYR A 42 -2.57 17.69 -11.10
C TYR A 42 -2.20 17.90 -12.58
N ASN A 43 -1.76 16.82 -13.22
CA ASN A 43 -1.50 16.75 -14.66
C ASN A 43 -2.27 15.56 -15.27
N GLN A 44 -1.96 15.17 -16.51
CA GLN A 44 -2.64 14.11 -17.25
C GLN A 44 -1.67 12.99 -17.66
N LEU A 45 -0.72 12.67 -16.79
CA LEU A 45 0.30 11.65 -17.04
C LEU A 45 -0.25 10.24 -16.78
N ASN A 46 -0.12 9.35 -17.77
CA ASN A 46 -0.34 7.90 -17.57
C ASN A 46 1.00 7.12 -17.42
N TYR A 47 2.10 7.71 -17.87
CA TYR A 47 3.48 7.19 -17.99
C TYR A 47 4.42 8.38 -18.19
N PHE A 48 5.72 8.19 -17.95
CA PHE A 48 6.73 9.27 -18.03
C PHE A 48 7.53 9.25 -19.34
N THR A 49 7.69 8.08 -19.92
CA THR A 49 8.37 7.82 -21.19
C THR A 49 7.62 6.71 -21.93
N ASP A 50 8.08 6.34 -23.13
CA ASP A 50 7.63 5.13 -23.82
C ASP A 50 7.78 3.89 -22.89
N PRO A 51 6.69 3.17 -22.57
CA PRO A 51 6.72 1.92 -21.79
C PRO A 51 7.67 0.86 -22.32
N ASN A 52 7.88 0.81 -23.63
CA ASN A 52 8.77 -0.15 -24.29
C ASN A 52 10.21 0.34 -24.41
N ASN A 53 10.44 1.64 -24.24
CA ASN A 53 11.75 2.26 -24.34
C ASN A 53 11.91 3.37 -23.29
N PRO A 54 12.03 3.00 -22.00
CA PRO A 54 12.22 3.96 -20.92
C PRO A 54 13.54 4.70 -21.09
N LYS A 55 13.53 6.01 -20.80
CA LYS A 55 14.68 6.89 -20.99
C LYS A 55 15.01 7.64 -19.71
N LEU A 56 16.29 7.88 -19.50
CA LEU A 56 16.75 8.80 -18.46
C LEU A 56 16.15 10.19 -18.71
N ILE A 57 15.39 10.69 -17.73
CA ILE A 57 14.84 12.04 -17.76
C ILE A 57 15.78 12.99 -17.03
N ASN A 58 16.12 12.67 -15.78
CA ASN A 58 17.02 13.51 -14.99
C ASN A 58 17.71 12.66 -13.90
N GLU A 59 19.03 12.62 -13.93
CA GLU A 59 19.83 11.85 -12.97
C GLU A 59 19.92 12.52 -11.59
N ALA A 60 19.82 13.84 -11.53
CA ALA A 60 19.97 14.63 -10.32
C ALA A 60 18.70 14.69 -9.45
N LEU A 61 17.55 14.27 -9.99
CA LEU A 61 16.27 14.39 -9.30
C LEU A 61 16.18 13.47 -8.08
N GLU A 62 15.81 14.04 -6.94
CA GLU A 62 15.72 13.36 -5.64
C GLU A 62 14.26 13.32 -5.12
N GLU A 63 13.45 14.34 -5.41
CA GLU A 63 12.05 14.44 -4.99
C GLU A 63 11.11 14.66 -6.19
N LEU A 64 10.08 13.82 -6.30
CA LEU A 64 9.08 13.87 -7.36
C LEU A 64 7.66 13.87 -6.78
N HIS A 65 6.84 14.84 -7.19
CA HIS A 65 5.41 14.85 -6.87
C HIS A 65 4.61 14.60 -8.14
N ILE A 66 3.81 13.54 -8.15
CA ILE A 66 3.01 13.07 -9.30
C ILE A 66 1.60 12.64 -8.86
N ASP A 67 1.18 13.06 -7.66
CA ASP A 67 -0.19 12.90 -7.20
C ASP A 67 -1.20 13.58 -8.14
N GLU A 68 -2.42 13.08 -8.16
CA GLU A 68 -3.52 13.62 -8.97
C GLU A 68 -3.20 13.55 -10.47
N ASN A 69 -2.68 12.40 -10.90
CA ASN A 69 -2.54 12.02 -12.30
C ASN A 69 -3.36 10.74 -12.57
N PRO A 70 -3.69 10.44 -13.83
CA PRO A 70 -4.44 9.24 -14.20
C PRO A 70 -3.54 7.99 -14.35
N LEU A 71 -2.44 7.87 -13.59
CA LEU A 71 -1.59 6.67 -13.66
C LEU A 71 -2.40 5.44 -13.27
N SER A 72 -2.54 4.48 -14.18
CA SER A 72 -3.38 3.28 -14.01
C SER A 72 -2.60 1.95 -14.10
N ASP A 73 -1.33 2.00 -14.49
CA ASP A 73 -0.46 0.84 -14.65
C ASP A 73 0.82 0.98 -13.81
N TRP A 74 1.17 -0.10 -13.09
CA TRP A 74 2.39 -0.20 -12.30
C TRP A 74 3.68 -0.12 -13.12
N LEU A 75 3.62 -0.34 -14.43
CA LEU A 75 4.74 -0.14 -15.33
C LEU A 75 5.21 1.33 -15.33
N ALA A 76 4.31 2.30 -15.13
CA ALA A 76 4.69 3.71 -15.00
C ALA A 76 5.62 3.95 -13.80
N ILE A 77 5.39 3.24 -12.68
CA ILE A 77 6.26 3.31 -11.50
C ILE A 77 7.58 2.58 -11.76
N SER A 78 7.56 1.47 -12.49
CA SER A 78 8.78 0.75 -12.88
C SER A 78 9.72 1.61 -13.73
N GLN A 79 9.18 2.45 -14.62
CA GLN A 79 9.99 3.36 -15.44
C GLN A 79 10.80 4.36 -14.61
N LEU A 80 10.30 4.76 -13.44
CA LEU A 80 10.97 5.75 -12.59
C LEU A 80 12.37 5.30 -12.15
N VAL A 81 12.63 3.99 -12.09
CA VAL A 81 13.97 3.42 -11.83
C VAL A 81 15.00 3.91 -12.84
N ILE A 82 14.61 3.98 -14.12
CA ILE A 82 15.48 4.41 -15.23
C ILE A 82 15.40 5.94 -15.41
N SER A 83 14.19 6.50 -15.33
CA SER A 83 13.96 7.92 -15.57
C SER A 83 14.59 8.83 -14.53
N PHE A 84 14.61 8.39 -13.26
CA PHE A 84 15.07 9.16 -12.09
C PHE A 84 15.85 8.26 -11.11
N PRO A 85 17.07 7.83 -11.48
CA PRO A 85 17.80 6.79 -10.75
C PRO A 85 18.23 7.18 -9.32
N ASN A 86 18.16 8.46 -8.93
CA ASN A 86 18.49 8.95 -7.59
C ASN A 86 17.27 9.43 -6.79
N LEU A 87 16.07 9.04 -7.21
CA LEU A 87 14.83 9.40 -6.52
C LEU A 87 14.79 8.79 -5.11
N THR A 88 14.61 9.65 -4.10
CA THR A 88 14.54 9.29 -2.67
C THR A 88 13.20 9.68 -2.04
N ALA A 89 12.48 10.64 -2.60
CA ALA A 89 11.16 11.06 -2.13
C ALA A 89 10.12 11.04 -3.27
N LEU A 90 8.98 10.40 -3.03
CA LEU A 90 7.88 10.33 -3.99
C LEU A 90 6.55 10.68 -3.34
N LYS A 91 5.81 11.62 -3.94
CA LYS A 91 4.40 11.83 -3.67
C LYS A 91 3.59 11.29 -4.85
N LEU A 92 2.83 10.25 -4.59
CA LEU A 92 2.07 9.47 -5.56
C LEU A 92 0.56 9.50 -5.26
N PHE A 93 0.14 9.71 -4.02
CA PHE A 93 -1.27 9.70 -3.67
C PHE A 93 -1.94 11.06 -3.86
N PRO A 94 -3.13 11.09 -4.48
CA PRO A 94 -3.90 9.98 -5.11
C PRO A 94 -3.49 9.67 -6.59
N ASN A 95 -3.65 8.42 -7.05
CA ASN A 95 -3.55 7.98 -8.47
C ASN A 95 -4.40 6.69 -8.67
N THR A 96 -4.92 6.45 -9.89
CA THR A 96 -5.84 5.33 -10.21
C THR A 96 -5.24 3.93 -10.01
N LEU A 97 -3.92 3.78 -10.10
CA LEU A 97 -3.22 2.49 -9.91
C LEU A 97 -3.38 1.90 -8.50
N ILE A 98 -3.95 2.64 -7.56
CA ILE A 98 -4.15 2.22 -6.17
C ILE A 98 -5.66 2.09 -5.92
N ASN A 99 -6.22 0.97 -6.37
CA ASN A 99 -7.63 0.57 -6.20
C ASN A 99 -7.95 0.26 -4.72
N ASP A 100 -7.89 1.26 -3.84
CA ASP A 100 -8.18 1.22 -2.40
C ASP A 100 -7.28 0.30 -1.54
N GLU A 101 -6.38 -0.49 -2.13
CA GLU A 101 -5.43 -1.33 -1.39
C GLU A 101 -4.10 -0.61 -1.12
N PHE A 102 -4.10 0.28 -0.11
CA PHE A 102 -2.92 1.04 0.33
C PHE A 102 -1.68 0.16 0.55
N ALA A 103 -1.84 -1.02 1.15
CA ALA A 103 -0.75 -1.95 1.43
C ALA A 103 -0.10 -2.50 0.15
N ILE A 104 -0.91 -2.84 -0.87
CA ILE A 104 -0.39 -3.25 -2.17
C ILE A 104 0.32 -2.06 -2.82
N GLY A 105 -0.31 -0.89 -2.81
CA GLY A 105 0.28 0.31 -3.39
C GLY A 105 1.67 0.61 -2.82
N ARG A 106 1.77 0.66 -1.49
CA ARG A 106 3.01 0.94 -0.76
C ARG A 106 4.08 -0.11 -1.02
N ALA A 107 3.73 -1.40 -0.93
CA ALA A 107 4.68 -2.48 -1.19
C ALA A 107 5.19 -2.48 -2.64
N ASN A 108 4.30 -2.28 -3.60
CA ASN A 108 4.61 -2.29 -5.01
C ASN A 108 5.53 -1.11 -5.39
N THR A 109 5.26 0.09 -4.85
CA THR A 109 6.15 1.24 -4.99
C THR A 109 7.52 1.01 -4.34
N LEU A 110 7.58 0.59 -3.08
CA LEU A 110 8.84 0.42 -2.34
C LEU A 110 9.69 -0.75 -2.87
N GLY A 111 9.05 -1.79 -3.37
CA GLY A 111 9.69 -2.91 -4.03
C GLY A 111 10.33 -2.53 -5.36
N LYS A 112 9.70 -1.64 -6.15
CA LYS A 112 10.25 -1.14 -7.42
C LYS A 112 11.32 -0.06 -7.24
N LEU A 113 11.22 0.77 -6.20
CA LEU A 113 12.08 1.94 -6.00
C LEU A 113 12.90 1.79 -4.72
N LEU A 114 14.04 1.12 -4.83
CA LEU A 114 14.87 0.70 -3.69
C LEU A 114 15.49 1.86 -2.90
N LYS A 115 15.72 3.00 -3.55
CA LYS A 115 16.33 4.20 -2.93
C LYS A 115 15.33 5.10 -2.20
N LEU A 116 14.02 4.84 -2.30
CA LEU A 116 13.02 5.67 -1.63
C LEU A 116 13.18 5.65 -0.10
N THR A 117 13.31 6.81 0.51
CA THR A 117 13.32 7.02 1.96
C THR A 117 12.06 7.74 2.43
N ARG A 118 11.30 8.36 1.52
CA ARG A 118 10.03 9.04 1.82
C ARG A 118 8.97 8.75 0.76
N LEU A 119 7.77 8.37 1.17
CA LEU A 119 6.67 8.03 0.29
C LEU A 119 5.35 8.61 0.81
N ASN A 120 4.70 9.45 0.00
CA ASN A 120 3.42 10.09 0.32
C ASN A 120 3.44 10.88 1.63
N GLY A 121 4.55 11.57 1.86
CA GLY A 121 4.73 12.42 3.04
C GLY A 121 5.21 11.67 4.29
N SER A 122 5.20 10.33 4.32
CA SER A 122 5.76 9.54 5.41
C SER A 122 7.17 9.04 5.10
N ASP A 123 8.03 9.05 6.12
CA ASP A 123 9.34 8.42 6.05
C ASP A 123 9.19 6.90 6.03
N VAL A 124 10.18 6.22 5.44
CA VAL A 124 10.25 4.77 5.34
C VAL A 124 11.44 4.29 6.17
N SER A 125 11.17 3.65 7.31
CA SER A 125 12.24 3.11 8.15
C SER A 125 12.90 1.88 7.49
N LYS A 126 14.08 1.47 7.99
CA LYS A 126 14.78 0.28 7.48
C LYS A 126 13.99 -1.01 7.74
N GLU A 127 13.35 -1.08 8.90
CA GLU A 127 12.49 -2.19 9.33
C GLU A 127 11.26 -2.25 8.43
N GLU A 128 10.55 -1.12 8.29
CA GLU A 128 9.38 -1.01 7.42
C GLU A 128 9.72 -1.39 5.97
N ARG A 129 10.83 -0.87 5.44
CA ARG A 129 11.30 -1.20 4.09
C ARG A 129 11.50 -2.70 3.91
N THR A 130 12.14 -3.35 4.89
CA THR A 130 12.38 -4.80 4.86
C THR A 130 11.07 -5.57 4.80
N ASP A 131 10.07 -5.18 5.59
CA ASP A 131 8.77 -5.84 5.63
C ASP A 131 7.99 -5.65 4.32
N TRP A 132 7.99 -4.44 3.75
CA TRP A 132 7.31 -4.17 2.48
C TRP A 132 7.98 -4.84 1.29
N GLU A 133 9.32 -4.91 1.25
CA GLU A 133 10.05 -5.62 0.19
C GLU A 133 9.76 -7.12 0.22
N ARG A 134 9.70 -7.74 1.40
CA ARG A 134 9.30 -9.15 1.55
C ARG A 134 7.85 -9.37 1.14
N TYR A 135 6.95 -8.48 1.56
CA TYR A 135 5.55 -8.55 1.15
C TYR A 135 5.39 -8.43 -0.36
N TYR A 136 6.09 -7.49 -1.00
CA TYR A 136 6.14 -7.32 -2.45
C TYR A 136 6.59 -8.59 -3.16
N LEU A 137 7.73 -9.18 -2.76
CA LEU A 137 8.22 -10.44 -3.33
C LEU A 137 7.18 -11.56 -3.21
N SER A 138 6.54 -11.70 -2.04
CA SER A 138 5.50 -12.72 -1.84
C SER A 138 4.30 -12.54 -2.77
N LYS A 139 3.96 -11.28 -3.11
CA LYS A 139 2.80 -10.96 -3.94
C LYS A 139 3.07 -11.16 -5.42
N ILE A 140 4.23 -10.76 -5.92
CA ILE A 140 4.61 -10.97 -7.33
C ILE A 140 4.55 -12.45 -7.67
N ILE A 141 5.12 -13.31 -6.81
CA ILE A 141 5.14 -14.75 -7.10
C ILE A 141 3.71 -15.34 -7.07
N SER A 142 2.79 -14.77 -6.28
CA SER A 142 1.39 -15.21 -6.27
C SER A 142 0.53 -14.73 -7.45
N ILE A 143 0.94 -13.67 -8.16
CA ILE A 143 0.13 -13.00 -9.18
C ILE A 143 0.72 -13.18 -10.59
N ASP A 144 2.04 -13.15 -10.74
CA ASP A 144 2.72 -13.03 -12.03
C ASP A 144 3.33 -14.34 -12.56
N LEU A 145 3.30 -15.44 -11.78
CA LEU A 145 3.75 -16.76 -12.27
C LEU A 145 2.89 -17.30 -13.42
N ASP A 146 1.61 -16.92 -13.47
CA ASP A 146 0.66 -17.43 -14.48
C ASP A 146 0.74 -16.66 -15.81
N LYS A 147 1.52 -15.57 -15.94
CA LYS A 147 1.35 -14.64 -17.06
C LYS A 147 2.53 -14.23 -17.92
N LEU A 148 3.81 -14.46 -17.61
CA LEU A 148 4.83 -13.67 -18.33
C LEU A 148 5.95 -14.48 -18.98
N ASN A 149 6.04 -14.30 -20.31
CA ASN A 149 7.32 -14.23 -21.01
C ASN A 149 8.28 -13.36 -20.18
N GLN A 150 9.49 -13.84 -19.91
CA GLN A 150 10.45 -13.21 -18.98
C GLN A 150 10.73 -11.72 -19.29
N ILE A 151 10.55 -11.29 -20.54
CA ILE A 151 10.76 -9.91 -20.99
C ILE A 151 9.79 -8.93 -20.32
N ASP A 152 8.51 -9.27 -20.22
CA ASP A 152 7.49 -8.39 -19.64
C ASP A 152 7.58 -8.37 -18.11
N PHE A 153 8.01 -9.48 -17.52
CA PHE A 153 8.24 -9.58 -16.08
C PHE A 153 9.36 -8.63 -15.62
N ASN A 154 10.51 -8.63 -16.31
CA ASN A 154 11.65 -7.77 -15.93
C ASN A 154 11.34 -6.28 -16.13
N LYS A 155 10.54 -5.93 -17.14
CA LYS A 155 10.05 -4.56 -17.34
C LYS A 155 9.14 -4.13 -16.19
N LEU A 156 8.24 -5.02 -15.77
CA LEU A 156 7.32 -4.73 -14.68
C LEU A 156 8.05 -4.75 -13.33
N HIS A 157 9.03 -5.62 -13.10
CA HIS A 157 9.72 -5.77 -11.80
C HIS A 157 11.24 -5.59 -11.93
N PRO A 158 11.72 -4.38 -12.26
CA PRO A 158 13.13 -4.14 -12.60
C PRO A 158 14.12 -4.48 -11.48
N THR A 159 13.68 -4.43 -10.23
CA THR A 159 14.49 -4.64 -9.02
C THR A 159 14.32 -6.03 -8.40
N TYR A 160 13.54 -6.92 -9.03
CA TYR A 160 13.23 -8.24 -8.48
C TYR A 160 14.49 -9.04 -8.14
N ASN A 161 15.44 -9.13 -9.07
CA ASN A 161 16.68 -9.88 -8.88
C ASN A 161 17.54 -9.33 -7.73
N GLU A 162 17.55 -8.01 -7.52
CA GLU A 162 18.27 -7.39 -6.41
C GLU A 162 17.59 -7.72 -5.08
N LEU A 163 16.27 -7.67 -5.03
CA LEU A 163 15.49 -8.02 -3.84
C LEU A 163 15.62 -9.50 -3.47
N VAL A 164 15.63 -10.41 -4.44
CA VAL A 164 15.87 -11.85 -4.21
C VAL A 164 17.27 -12.07 -3.66
N LYS A 165 18.29 -11.39 -4.17
CA LYS A 165 19.66 -11.46 -3.61
C LYS A 165 19.71 -10.93 -2.17
N LYS A 166 18.95 -9.88 -1.87
CA LYS A 166 18.93 -9.21 -0.55
C LYS A 166 18.18 -10.03 0.51
N HIS A 167 17.02 -10.57 0.17
CA HIS A 167 16.11 -11.24 1.13
C HIS A 167 16.14 -12.77 1.04
N GLY A 168 16.87 -13.31 0.06
CA GLY A 168 16.82 -14.72 -0.33
C GLY A 168 15.69 -14.99 -1.33
N GLU A 169 15.71 -16.18 -1.93
CA GLU A 169 14.54 -16.68 -2.65
C GLU A 169 13.39 -16.76 -1.66
N VAL A 170 12.35 -15.96 -1.89
CA VAL A 170 11.06 -16.22 -1.26
C VAL A 170 10.58 -17.51 -1.90
N GLN A 171 10.85 -18.63 -1.23
CA GLN A 171 10.20 -19.88 -1.58
C GLN A 171 8.71 -19.61 -1.43
N VAL A 172 8.04 -19.43 -2.57
CA VAL A 172 6.64 -19.81 -2.63
C VAL A 172 6.66 -21.31 -2.45
N GLN A 173 6.59 -21.70 -1.18
CA GLN A 173 5.62 -22.72 -0.87
C GLN A 173 4.37 -22.23 -1.58
N LYS A 174 4.01 -22.88 -2.71
CA LYS A 174 2.60 -22.95 -3.10
C LYS A 174 1.86 -23.09 -1.78
N PRO A 175 0.74 -22.42 -1.53
CA PRO A 175 -0.13 -22.89 -0.48
C PRO A 175 -0.50 -24.34 -0.85
N GLN A 176 0.35 -25.30 -0.49
CA GLN A 176 -0.10 -26.44 0.25
C GLN A 176 -0.91 -25.78 1.34
N VAL A 177 -2.22 -25.93 1.19
CA VAL A 177 -3.16 -25.75 2.26
C VAL A 177 -2.70 -26.72 3.34
N ASP A 178 -1.68 -26.30 4.07
CA ASP A 178 -1.34 -26.87 5.35
C ASP A 178 -2.30 -26.16 6.28
N ASP A 179 -3.52 -26.71 6.36
CA ASP A 179 -4.60 -26.27 7.24
C ASP A 179 -4.12 -26.07 8.69
N SER A 180 -2.94 -26.58 9.05
CA SER A 180 -2.27 -26.38 10.33
C SER A 180 -1.76 -24.95 10.57
N LYS A 181 -1.29 -24.21 9.55
CA LYS A 181 -0.70 -22.85 9.74
C LYS A 181 -1.72 -21.72 9.71
N LEU A 182 -2.84 -21.88 8.99
CA LEU A 182 -3.99 -20.96 9.05
C LEU A 182 -4.74 -21.09 10.38
N LYS A 183 -4.85 -22.31 10.94
CA LYS A 183 -5.44 -22.55 12.26
C LYS A 183 -4.75 -21.78 13.39
N ASN A 184 -3.42 -21.63 13.34
CA ASN A 184 -2.67 -20.91 14.38
C ASN A 184 -2.81 -19.37 14.34
N ARG A 185 -3.40 -18.80 13.29
CA ARG A 185 -3.61 -17.35 13.15
C ARG A 185 -5.07 -16.92 13.31
N LEU A 186 -5.99 -17.88 13.26
CA LEU A 186 -7.42 -17.62 13.37
C LEU A 186 -7.86 -17.79 14.82
N LYS A 187 -8.57 -16.78 15.33
CA LYS A 187 -9.33 -16.88 16.58
C LYS A 187 -10.80 -17.04 16.25
N LYS A 188 -11.44 -18.08 16.76
CA LYS A 188 -12.89 -18.24 16.74
C LYS A 188 -13.47 -17.32 17.81
N LEU A 189 -14.17 -16.29 17.40
CA LEU A 189 -14.86 -15.38 18.32
C LEU A 189 -16.37 -15.59 18.23
N ASN A 190 -17.05 -15.39 19.36
CA ASN A 190 -18.50 -15.40 19.43
C ASN A 190 -18.99 -13.96 19.58
N PHE A 191 -19.80 -13.50 18.63
CA PHE A 191 -20.35 -12.15 18.64
C PHE A 191 -21.79 -12.19 19.10
N HIS A 192 -22.13 -11.36 20.08
CA HIS A 192 -23.45 -11.29 20.70
C HIS A 192 -23.99 -9.87 20.56
N GLN A 193 -25.06 -9.72 19.77
CA GLN A 193 -25.82 -8.49 19.77
C GLN A 193 -26.58 -8.39 21.08
N VAL A 194 -26.34 -7.33 21.85
CA VAL A 194 -27.03 -7.06 23.12
C VAL A 194 -27.71 -5.69 23.06
N GLU A 195 -28.58 -5.40 24.02
CA GLU A 195 -29.24 -4.10 24.10
C GLU A 195 -28.30 -3.02 24.63
N ASN A 196 -27.51 -3.33 25.67
CA ASN A 196 -26.50 -2.44 26.27
C ASN A 196 -25.56 -3.25 27.19
N THR A 197 -24.63 -2.58 27.87
CA THR A 197 -23.65 -3.21 28.78
C THR A 197 -24.24 -3.72 30.10
N THR A 198 -25.49 -3.37 30.43
CA THR A 198 -26.20 -3.85 31.64
C THR A 198 -27.15 -5.02 31.34
N ASN A 199 -27.71 -5.07 30.14
CA ASN A 199 -28.56 -6.16 29.67
C ASN A 199 -27.81 -7.02 28.64
N LEU A 200 -27.07 -8.00 29.15
CA LEU A 200 -26.18 -8.85 28.36
C LEU A 200 -26.87 -10.03 27.67
N THR A 201 -28.20 -10.15 27.76
CA THR A 201 -28.92 -11.25 27.09
C THR A 201 -28.79 -11.11 25.58
N PRO A 202 -28.20 -12.09 24.85
CA PRO A 202 -27.99 -11.96 23.42
C PRO A 202 -29.32 -11.97 22.64
N ILE A 203 -29.56 -10.92 21.85
CA ILE A 203 -30.65 -10.84 20.86
C ILE A 203 -30.34 -11.80 19.71
N LYS A 204 -29.07 -11.83 19.29
CA LYS A 204 -28.57 -12.67 18.22
C LYS A 204 -27.10 -12.96 18.43
N SER A 205 -26.70 -14.21 18.16
CA SER A 205 -25.32 -14.65 18.32
C SER A 205 -24.79 -15.26 17.02
N ILE A 206 -23.55 -14.94 16.66
CA ILE A 206 -22.86 -15.52 15.49
C ILE A 206 -21.40 -15.80 15.89
N SER A 207 -20.95 -17.03 15.69
CA SER A 207 -19.52 -17.38 15.83
C SER A 207 -18.82 -17.26 14.48
N LYS A 208 -17.63 -16.64 14.45
CA LYS A 208 -16.82 -16.53 13.24
C LYS A 208 -15.33 -16.56 13.58
N SER A 209 -14.57 -17.32 12.79
CA SER A 209 -13.10 -17.28 12.82
C SER A 209 -12.59 -16.01 12.14
N VAL A 210 -11.75 -15.26 12.84
CA VAL A 210 -11.13 -14.00 12.40
C VAL A 210 -9.62 -14.07 12.54
N LEU A 211 -8.88 -13.26 11.78
CA LEU A 211 -7.42 -13.19 11.90
C LEU A 211 -7.02 -12.46 13.19
N SER A 212 -5.97 -12.95 13.86
CA SER A 212 -5.49 -12.37 15.14
C SER A 212 -5.01 -10.92 15.01
N ASN A 213 -4.53 -10.52 13.83
CA ASN A 213 -4.05 -9.16 13.56
C ASN A 213 -5.14 -8.20 13.08
N LEU A 214 -6.41 -8.62 13.05
CA LEU A 214 -7.53 -7.77 12.64
C LEU A 214 -7.64 -6.56 13.56
N ASN A 215 -7.82 -5.36 13.01
CA ASN A 215 -8.05 -4.17 13.83
C ASN A 215 -9.54 -3.98 14.18
N ILE A 216 -9.83 -3.15 15.19
CA ILE A 216 -11.19 -2.94 15.68
C ILE A 216 -12.11 -2.33 14.60
N LEU A 217 -11.60 -1.45 13.74
CA LEU A 217 -12.41 -0.92 12.63
C LEU A 217 -12.85 -2.02 11.66
N GLN A 218 -11.93 -2.91 11.29
CA GLN A 218 -12.20 -4.08 10.44
C GLN A 218 -13.16 -5.05 11.14
N LEU A 219 -13.03 -5.22 12.46
CA LEU A 219 -13.95 -6.03 13.27
C LEU A 219 -15.36 -5.46 13.25
N GLN A 220 -15.53 -4.15 13.42
CA GLN A 220 -16.81 -3.46 13.31
C GLN A 220 -17.43 -3.69 11.92
N THR A 221 -16.67 -3.48 10.85
CA THR A 221 -17.14 -3.74 9.47
C THR A 221 -17.56 -5.20 9.26
N LEU A 222 -16.84 -6.15 9.85
CA LEU A 222 -17.19 -7.57 9.79
C LEU A 222 -18.52 -7.84 10.51
N ILE A 223 -18.69 -7.33 11.72
CA ILE A 223 -19.93 -7.51 12.51
C ILE A 223 -21.13 -6.93 11.76
N LEU A 224 -21.01 -5.73 11.18
CA LEU A 224 -22.08 -5.14 10.37
C LEU A 224 -22.52 -6.06 9.23
N LYS A 225 -21.55 -6.67 8.51
CA LYS A 225 -21.82 -7.62 7.43
C LYS A 225 -22.45 -8.92 7.94
N LEU A 226 -21.94 -9.49 9.02
CA LEU A 226 -22.44 -10.74 9.61
C LEU A 226 -23.88 -10.60 10.11
N PHE A 227 -24.20 -9.48 10.76
CA PHE A 227 -25.50 -9.22 11.35
C PHE A 227 -26.46 -8.50 10.40
N LYS A 228 -26.00 -8.13 9.20
CA LYS A 228 -26.77 -7.39 8.16
C LYS A 228 -27.30 -6.04 8.67
N LEU A 229 -26.48 -5.33 9.45
CA LEU A 229 -26.83 -4.05 10.06
C LEU A 229 -26.56 -2.91 9.07
N LYS A 230 -27.48 -1.93 9.00
CA LYS A 230 -27.40 -0.77 8.11
C LYS A 230 -27.05 0.50 8.89
N ILE A 231 -25.95 0.47 9.61
CA ILE A 231 -25.43 1.60 10.40
C ILE A 231 -23.95 1.86 10.05
N ASN A 232 -23.41 2.99 10.48
CA ASN A 232 -21.98 3.26 10.32
C ASN A 232 -21.16 2.45 11.34
N SER A 233 -19.98 1.97 10.93
CA SER A 233 -19.08 1.21 11.83
C SER A 233 -18.65 2.02 13.06
N SER A 234 -18.64 3.35 12.97
CA SER A 234 -18.34 4.24 14.09
C SER A 234 -19.39 4.25 15.20
N GLN A 235 -20.62 3.80 14.92
CA GLN A 235 -21.71 3.72 15.88
C GLN A 235 -21.70 2.40 16.67
N LEU A 236 -20.95 1.40 16.19
CA LEU A 236 -20.94 0.07 16.78
C LEU A 236 -19.92 -0.01 17.92
N ILE A 237 -20.39 -0.28 19.12
CA ILE A 237 -19.57 -0.43 20.33
C ILE A 237 -19.34 -1.92 20.56
N ILE A 238 -18.08 -2.33 20.77
CA ILE A 238 -17.68 -3.72 21.01
C ILE A 238 -16.99 -3.79 22.38
N PHE A 239 -17.27 -4.85 23.13
CA PHE A 239 -16.68 -5.10 24.43
C PHE A 239 -16.62 -6.62 24.72
N PRO A 240 -15.75 -7.10 25.62
CA PRO A 240 -15.77 -8.49 26.05
C PRO A 240 -16.91 -8.71 27.05
N LEU A 241 -17.71 -9.76 26.88
CA LEU A 241 -18.82 -10.05 27.80
C LEU A 241 -18.36 -10.33 29.24
N SER A 242 -17.12 -10.79 29.40
CA SER A 242 -16.47 -10.97 30.71
C SER A 242 -16.12 -9.66 31.41
N ASN A 243 -16.02 -8.55 30.68
CA ASN A 243 -15.76 -7.22 31.23
C ASN A 243 -16.45 -6.11 30.39
N PRO A 244 -17.75 -5.89 30.59
CA PRO A 244 -18.52 -4.90 29.83
C PRO A 244 -18.09 -3.44 29.97
N GLU A 245 -17.26 -3.12 30.96
CA GLU A 245 -16.70 -1.78 31.14
C GLU A 245 -15.54 -1.50 30.16
N LEU A 246 -14.90 -2.54 29.62
CA LEU A 246 -13.79 -2.42 28.69
C LEU A 246 -14.29 -2.26 27.24
N ILE A 247 -14.54 -1.03 26.84
CA ILE A 247 -14.93 -0.70 25.47
C ILE A 247 -13.71 -0.67 24.53
N PHE A 248 -13.84 -1.27 23.34
CA PHE A 248 -12.81 -1.22 22.30
C PHE A 248 -12.91 0.08 21.48
N ASP A 249 -12.32 1.16 22.02
CA ASP A 249 -12.43 2.53 21.48
C ASP A 249 -11.32 2.89 20.46
N LEU A 250 -10.12 2.33 20.61
CA LEU A 250 -8.99 2.54 19.70
C LEU A 250 -9.14 1.70 18.42
N LYS A 251 -9.77 2.28 17.41
CA LYS A 251 -10.11 1.64 16.11
C LYS A 251 -8.92 1.06 15.33
N SER A 252 -7.73 1.63 15.48
CA SER A 252 -6.50 1.21 14.79
C SER A 252 -5.76 0.07 15.49
N ARG A 253 -6.09 -0.23 16.76
CA ARG A 253 -5.46 -1.32 17.52
C ARG A 253 -6.04 -2.66 17.10
N ASN A 254 -5.21 -3.70 17.23
CA ASN A 254 -5.57 -5.07 16.87
C ASN A 254 -6.16 -5.84 18.05
N LEU A 255 -6.63 -7.07 17.80
CA LEU A 255 -7.23 -7.93 18.84
C LEU A 255 -6.25 -8.25 19.97
N GLU A 256 -4.95 -8.40 19.66
CA GLU A 256 -3.90 -8.68 20.64
C GLU A 256 -3.71 -7.54 21.65
N PHE A 257 -3.83 -6.28 21.23
CA PHE A 257 -3.74 -5.12 22.11
C PHE A 257 -4.79 -5.16 23.24
N TYR A 258 -5.99 -5.66 22.93
CA TYR A 258 -7.08 -5.82 23.91
C TYR A 258 -7.04 -7.17 24.62
N GLY A 259 -6.01 -7.98 24.40
CA GLY A 259 -5.88 -9.30 25.01
C GLY A 259 -7.00 -10.27 24.58
N ILE A 260 -7.58 -10.11 23.39
CA ILE A 260 -8.70 -10.96 22.96
C ILE A 260 -8.21 -12.38 22.69
N GLU A 261 -8.81 -13.38 23.32
CA GLU A 261 -8.40 -14.79 23.25
C GLU A 261 -9.25 -15.62 22.27
N ASP A 262 -8.79 -16.83 21.94
CA ASP A 262 -9.58 -17.76 21.14
C ASP A 262 -10.80 -18.25 21.92
N GLY A 263 -11.95 -18.33 21.26
CA GLY A 263 -13.22 -18.73 21.87
C GLY A 263 -13.95 -17.63 22.64
N GLN A 264 -13.40 -16.41 22.72
CA GLN A 264 -13.96 -15.36 23.57
C GLN A 264 -15.32 -14.84 23.07
N ASP A 265 -16.22 -14.57 24.03
CA ASP A 265 -17.52 -13.96 23.80
C ASP A 265 -17.42 -12.42 23.84
N LEU A 266 -17.76 -11.78 22.73
CA LEU A 266 -17.78 -10.34 22.56
C LEU A 266 -19.21 -9.84 22.41
N GLY A 267 -19.58 -8.88 23.25
CA GLY A 267 -20.84 -8.15 23.15
C GLY A 267 -20.70 -6.95 22.22
N PHE A 268 -21.77 -6.61 21.51
CA PHE A 268 -21.86 -5.34 20.79
C PHE A 268 -23.26 -4.75 20.79
N TYR A 269 -23.34 -3.42 20.72
CA TYR A 269 -24.57 -2.64 20.56
C TYR A 269 -24.28 -1.39 19.72
N TYR A 270 -25.33 -0.65 19.35
CA TYR A 270 -25.26 0.57 18.55
C TYR A 270 -26.43 1.51 18.85
#